data_AF-A0A1M7KZP7-F1
#
_entry.id   AF-A0A1M7KZP7-F1
#
_cell.length_a   1.000
_cell.length_b   1.000
_cell.length_c   1.000
_cell.angle_alpha   90.00
_cell.angle_beta   90.00
_cell.angle_gamma   90.00
#
_symmetry.space_group_name_H-M   'P 1'
#
loop_
_entity.id
_entity.type
_entity.pdbx_description
1 polymer ?
#
loop_
_entity_poly.entity_id
_entity_poly.type
_entity_poly.pdbx_seq_one_letter_code
_entity_poly.pdbx_strand_id
1 'polypeptide(L)' 'MEKEHTITEEQKQLLQQTKLENGTNAWDWVLSQREEDQYWAVVGILSCMKKGYNLNDLMICWEARDIRYSK' A
#
# COMPACT_ATOMS: atom_id res chain seq x y z
N MET A 1 -9.62 22.57 -7.41
CA MET A 1 -10.22 21.59 -6.48
C MET A 1 -9.43 20.30 -6.64
N GLU A 2 -8.58 19.99 -5.68
CA GLU A 2 -7.95 18.66 -5.61
C GLU A 2 -9.06 17.64 -5.37
N LYS A 3 -9.08 16.57 -6.18
CA LYS A 3 -10.03 15.49 -5.98
C LYS A 3 -9.60 14.76 -4.71
N GLU A 4 -10.47 14.75 -3.71
CA GLU A 4 -10.31 13.89 -2.55
C GLU A 4 -10.20 12.45 -3.05
N HIS A 5 -9.03 11.85 -2.86
CA HIS A 5 -8.71 10.54 -3.39
C HIS A 5 -9.24 9.46 -2.44
N THR A 6 -10.54 9.15 -2.55
CA THR A 6 -11.20 8.17 -1.68
C THR A 6 -10.83 6.73 -2.05
N ILE A 7 -10.41 5.95 -1.06
CA ILE A 7 -10.24 4.49 -1.18
C ILE A 7 -11.64 3.86 -1.28
N THR A 8 -11.88 3.04 -2.31
CA THR A 8 -13.20 2.38 -2.48
C THR A 8 -13.32 1.12 -1.64
N GLU A 9 -14.54 0.68 -1.33
CA GLU A 9 -14.77 -0.56 -0.59
C GLU A 9 -14.28 -1.79 -1.38
N GLU A 10 -14.33 -1.77 -2.72
CA GLU A 10 -13.78 -2.86 -3.54
C GLU A 10 -12.25 -2.97 -3.41
N GLN A 11 -11.55 -1.83 -3.38
CA GLN A 11 -10.10 -1.80 -3.17
C GLN A 11 -9.75 -2.36 -1.79
N LYS A 12 -10.50 -1.96 -0.76
CA LYS A 12 -10.32 -2.46 0.60
C LYS A 12 -10.55 -3.96 0.69
N GLN A 13 -11.64 -4.48 0.12
CA GLN A 13 -11.93 -5.91 0.09
C GLN A 13 -10.82 -6.71 -0.62
N LEU A 14 -10.33 -6.20 -1.75
CA LEU A 14 -9.22 -6.83 -2.48
C LEU A 14 -7.95 -6.88 -1.63
N LEU A 15 -7.61 -5.79 -0.94
CA LEU A 15 -6.42 -5.73 -0.08
C LEU A 15 -6.55 -6.62 1.16
N GLN A 16 -7.75 -6.76 1.74
CA GLN A 16 -8.00 -7.69 2.86
C GLN A 16 -7.78 -9.17 2.47
N GLN A 17 -8.01 -9.51 1.20
CA GLN A 17 -7.79 -10.86 0.66
C GLN A 17 -6.36 -11.08 0.16
N THR A 18 -5.57 -10.01 0.02
CA THR A 18 -4.20 -10.07 -0.47
C THR A 18 -3.23 -10.28 0.68
N LYS A 19 -2.37 -11.29 0.58
CA LYS A 19 -1.35 -11.61 1.59
C LYS A 19 0.03 -11.13 1.14
N LEU A 20 0.76 -10.51 2.06
CA LEU A 20 2.17 -10.18 1.92
C LEU A 20 3.03 -11.40 2.33
N GLU A 21 4.32 -11.43 2.01
CA GLU A 21 5.17 -12.59 2.31
C GLU A 21 5.29 -12.87 3.82
N ASN A 22 5.18 -11.84 4.66
CA ASN A 22 5.18 -11.99 6.11
C ASN A 22 3.84 -12.50 6.69
N GLY A 23 2.86 -12.83 5.85
CA GLY A 23 1.54 -13.35 6.24
C GLY A 23 0.50 -12.30 6.66
N THR A 24 0.92 -11.03 6.78
CA THR A 24 0.02 -9.90 7.03
C THR A 24 -0.88 -9.68 5.82
N ASN A 25 -2.13 -9.27 6.04
CA ASN A 25 -2.96 -8.86 4.90
C ASN A 25 -2.55 -7.45 4.45
N ALA A 26 -2.70 -7.15 3.16
CA ALA A 26 -2.22 -5.91 2.58
C ALA A 26 -2.95 -4.67 3.14
N TRP A 27 -4.21 -4.82 3.55
CA TRP A 27 -4.97 -3.74 4.18
C TRP A 27 -4.45 -3.40 5.58
N ASP A 28 -4.13 -4.39 6.41
CA ASP A 28 -3.50 -4.17 7.72
C ASP A 28 -2.16 -3.44 7.57
N TRP A 29 -1.39 -3.79 6.53
CA TRP A 29 -0.15 -3.06 6.22
C TRP A 29 -0.42 -1.61 5.81
N VAL A 30 -1.46 -1.34 5.00
CA VAL A 30 -1.89 0.03 4.68
C VAL A 30 -2.24 0.80 5.95
N LEU A 31 -3.01 0.20 6.86
CA LEU A 31 -3.40 0.84 8.12
C LEU A 31 -2.21 1.11 9.07
N SER A 32 -1.11 0.35 8.92
CA SER A 32 0.13 0.61 9.67
C SER A 32 0.93 1.81 9.14
N GLN A 33 0.60 2.32 7.94
CA GLN A 33 1.23 3.52 7.38
C GLN A 33 0.65 4.80 7.99
N ARG A 34 1.40 5.91 7.88
CA ARG A 34 0.90 7.25 8.22
C ARG A 34 -0.38 7.54 7.43
N GLU A 35 -1.32 8.27 8.04
CA GLU A 35 -2.62 8.58 7.42
C GLU A 35 -2.49 9.20 6.02
N GLU A 36 -1.55 10.15 5.87
CA GLU A 36 -1.19 10.80 4.59
C GLU A 36 -0.62 9.86 3.52
N ASP A 37 -0.09 8.70 3.93
CA ASP A 37 0.51 7.71 3.05
C ASP A 37 -0.45 6.58 2.66
N GLN A 38 -1.57 6.40 3.36
CA GLN A 38 -2.46 5.25 3.17
C GLN A 38 -2.98 5.16 1.73
N TYR A 39 -3.35 6.32 1.15
CA TYR A 39 -3.78 6.36 -0.26
C TYR A 39 -2.67 5.87 -1.20
N TRP A 40 -1.44 6.35 -1.02
CA TRP A 40 -0.31 5.96 -1.86
C TRP A 40 0.07 4.50 -1.66
N ALA A 41 -0.08 3.97 -0.45
CA ALA A 41 0.16 2.56 -0.14
C ALA A 41 -0.82 1.67 -0.92
N VAL A 42 -2.12 2.02 -0.93
CA VAL A 42 -3.14 1.35 -1.76
C VAL A 42 -2.77 1.41 -3.24
N VAL A 43 -2.44 2.61 -3.76
CA VAL A 43 -2.07 2.78 -5.17
C VAL A 43 -0.83 1.95 -5.54
N GLY A 44 0.18 1.92 -4.66
CA GLY A 44 1.39 1.13 -4.82
C GLY A 44 1.08 -0.36 -4.95
N ILE A 45 0.29 -0.90 -4.02
CA ILE A 45 -0.13 -2.31 -4.03
C ILE A 45 -0.89 -2.64 -5.31
N LEU A 46 -1.93 -1.86 -5.63
CA LEU A 46 -2.77 -2.12 -6.81
C LEU A 46 -1.98 -2.03 -8.13
N SER A 47 -1.02 -1.09 -8.21
CA SER A 47 -0.13 -0.96 -9.36
C SER A 47 0.78 -2.19 -9.51
N CYS A 48 1.32 -2.70 -8.41
CA CYS A 48 2.15 -3.92 -8.41
C CYS A 48 1.33 -5.15 -8.82
N MET A 49 0.14 -5.33 -8.24
CA MET A 49 -0.76 -6.43 -8.61
C MET A 49 -1.13 -6.39 -10.09
N LYS A 50 -1.47 -5.20 -10.63
CA LYS A 50 -1.82 -5.02 -12.04
C LYS A 50 -0.66 -5.36 -12.99
N LYS A 51 0.58 -5.10 -12.57
CA LYS A 51 1.79 -5.33 -13.38
C LYS A 51 2.44 -6.69 -13.14
N GLY A 52 1.95 -7.46 -12.16
CA GLY A 52 2.56 -8.73 -11.76
C GLY A 52 3.88 -8.57 -10.99
N TYR A 53 4.12 -7.42 -10.36
CA TYR A 53 5.29 -7.22 -9.51
C TYR A 53 5.10 -7.85 -8.13
N ASN A 54 6.20 -8.29 -7.51
CA ASN A 54 6.18 -8.80 -6.15
C ASN A 54 5.87 -7.64 -5.18
N LEU A 55 4.90 -7.82 -4.29
CA LEU A 55 4.56 -6.85 -3.27
C LEU A 55 5.69 -6.64 -2.26
N ASN A 56 6.61 -7.59 -2.11
CA ASN A 56 7.80 -7.39 -1.30
C ASN A 56 8.75 -6.34 -1.87
N ASP A 57 8.86 -6.22 -3.21
CA ASP A 57 9.68 -5.16 -3.82
C ASP A 57 9.12 -3.77 -3.47
N LEU A 58 7.78 -3.65 -3.44
CA LEU A 58 7.10 -2.44 -2.99
C LEU A 58 7.45 -2.12 -1.53
N MET A 59 7.40 -3.11 -0.63
CA MET A 59 7.73 -2.93 0.79
C MET A 59 9.17 -2.46 0.97
N ILE A 60 10.14 -3.06 0.28
CA ILE A 60 11.55 -2.63 0.30
C ILE A 60 11.69 -1.18 -0.16
N CYS A 61 11.01 -0.81 -1.25
CA CYS A 61 11.02 0.57 -1.75
C CYS A 61 10.37 1.55 -0.75
N TRP A 62 9.33 1.10 -0.05
CA TRP A 62 8.64 1.88 0.96
C TRP A 62 9.51 2.14 2.19
N GLU A 63 10.16 1.11 2.71
CA GLU A 63 11.12 1.23 3.81
C GLU A 63 12.29 2.16 3.44
N ALA A 64 12.82 2.03 2.22
CA ALA A 64 13.87 2.91 1.73
C ALA A 64 13.42 4.38 1.63
N ARG A 65 12.18 4.62 1.21
CA ARG A 65 11.56 5.96 1.21
C ARG A 65 11.47 6.50 2.62
N ASP A 66 10.97 5.71 3.57
CA ASP A 66 10.81 6.13 4.95
C ASP A 66 12.16 6.48 5.59
N ILE A 67 13.21 5.70 5.36
CA ILE A 67 14.58 6.04 5.80
C ILE A 67 15.06 7.36 5.18
N ARG A 68 14.81 7.59 3.88
CA ARG A 68 15.24 8.81 3.18
C ARG A 68 14.56 10.08 3.69
N TYR A 69 13.30 9.95 4.11
CA TYR A 69 12.47 11.09 4.50
C TYR A 69 12.12 11.13 6.00
N SER A 70 12.63 10.18 6.81
CA SER A 70 12.54 10.24 8.27
C SER A 70 13.42 11.39 8.78
N LYS A 71 12.78 12.44 9.28
CA LYS A 71 13.39 13.53 10.04
C LYS A 71 12.79 13.59 11.42
#